data_AF-A0AAN5UKR2-F1
#
_entry.id   AF-A0AAN5UKR2-F1
#
_cell.length_a   1.000
_cell.length_b   1.000
_cell.length_c   1.000
_cell.angle_alpha   90.00
_cell.angle_beta   90.00
_cell.angle_gamma   90.00
#
_symmetry.space_group_name_H-M   'P 1'
#
loop_
_entity.id
_entity.type
_entity.pdbx_description
1 polymer ?
#
loop_
_entity_poly.entity_id
_entity_poly.type
_entity_poly.pdbx_seq_one_letter_code
_entity_poly.pdbx_strand_id
1 'polypeptide(L)' 'KVACYLIFEGVQTREFLGHPASGRKVRFSLMFMITLKDGKYIEKRAHYNTADILRQLSA' A
#
# COMPACT_ATOMS: atom_id res chain seq x y z
N LYS A 1 -14.29 0.81 15.15
CA LYS A 1 -13.54 0.76 13.89
C LYS A 1 -12.70 2.04 13.79
N VAL A 2 -11.52 1.98 13.16
CA VAL A 2 -10.60 3.12 13.04
C VAL A 2 -10.27 3.35 11.57
N ALA A 3 -10.42 4.58 11.11
CA ALA A 3 -9.95 5.02 9.80
C ALA A 3 -8.54 5.59 9.93
N CYS A 4 -7.62 5.10 9.10
CA CYS A 4 -6.26 5.63 9.02
C CYS A 4 -6.01 6.16 7.62
N TYR A 5 -5.56 7.41 7.51
CA TYR A 5 -5.02 7.95 6.27
C TYR A 5 -3.50 7.95 6.36
N LEU A 6 -2.83 7.39 5.34
CA LEU A 6 -1.40 7.17 5.37
C LEU A 6 -0.78 7.51 4.02
N ILE A 7 0.51 7.83 4.08
CA ILE A 7 1.39 7.95 2.92
C ILE A 7 2.48 6.89 3.07
N PHE A 8 2.69 6.10 2.03
CA PHE A 8 3.77 5.14 1.93
C PHE A 8 4.84 5.68 0.98
N GLU A 9 6.10 5.47 1.35
CA GLU A 9 7.27 5.77 0.54
C GLU A 9 8.27 4.62 0.64
N GLY A 10 8.85 4.25 -0.49
CA GLY A 10 9.85 3.19 -0.52
C GLY A 10 10.52 3.02 -1.88
N VAL A 11 11.44 2.07 -1.95
CA VAL A 11 12.07 1.64 -3.19
C VAL A 11 11.59 0.23 -3.52
N GLN A 12 11.16 -0.02 -4.76
CA GLN A 12 10.77 -1.36 -5.18
C GLN A 12 12.01 -2.22 -5.46
N THR A 13 12.41 -2.99 -4.46
CA THR A 13 13.62 -3.85 -4.50
C THR A 13 13.36 -5.28 -4.95
N ARG A 14 12.09 -5.68 -5.09
CA ARG A 14 11.67 -7.02 -5.50
C ARG A 14 10.54 -6.92 -6.52
N GLU A 15 10.30 -8.03 -7.20
CA GLU A 15 9.15 -8.16 -8.11
C GLU A 15 7.83 -7.82 -7.39
N PHE A 16 6.94 -7.14 -8.09
CA PHE A 16 5.61 -6.78 -7.60
C PHE A 16 4.54 -6.90 -8.71
N LEU A 17 3.59 -7.81 -8.53
CA LEU A 17 2.45 -8.04 -9.45
C LEU A 17 2.87 -8.27 -10.91
N GLY A 18 3.92 -9.05 -11.14
CA GLY A 18 4.51 -9.34 -12.45
C GLY A 18 5.50 -8.29 -12.95
N HIS A 19 5.67 -7.16 -12.25
CA HIS A 19 6.68 -6.15 -12.60
C HIS A 19 8.02 -6.52 -11.95
N PRO A 20 9.09 -6.73 -12.73
CA PRO A 20 10.43 -6.95 -12.17
C PRO A 20 10.85 -5.86 -11.19
N ALA A 21 11.82 -6.15 -10.34
CA ALA A 21 12.40 -5.14 -9.45
C ALA A 21 12.95 -3.97 -10.28
N SER A 22 12.32 -2.80 -10.17
CA SER A 22 12.70 -1.61 -10.94
C SER A 22 13.76 -0.76 -10.24
N GLY A 23 13.94 -0.91 -8.92
CA GLY A 23 14.77 -0.02 -8.11
C GLY A 23 14.22 1.41 -8.00
N ARG A 24 12.99 1.67 -8.48
CA ARG A 24 12.38 3.00 -8.47
C ARG A 24 11.83 3.33 -7.09
N LYS A 25 11.86 4.62 -6.78
CA LYS A 25 11.11 5.18 -5.65
C LYS A 25 9.62 5.19 -5.99
N VAL A 26 8.80 4.80 -5.02
CA VAL A 26 7.35 4.77 -5.13
C VAL A 26 6.77 5.52 -3.93
N ARG A 27 5.79 6.39 -4.18
CA ARG A 27 5.06 7.13 -3.16
C ARG A 27 3.57 7.12 -3.47
N PHE A 28 2.75 6.65 -2.54
CA PHE A 28 1.29 6.66 -2.70
C PHE A 28 0.59 6.86 -1.35
N SER A 29 -0.62 7.42 -1.38
CA SER A 29 -1.49 7.47 -0.21
C SER A 29 -2.59 6.43 -0.28
N LEU A 30 -3.09 6.02 0.88
CA LEU A 30 -4.32 5.26 0.99
C LEU A 30 -5.01 5.51 2.32
N MET A 31 -6.29 5.14 2.34
CA MET A 31 -7.05 4.95 3.56
C MET A 31 -7.22 3.45 3.80
N PHE A 32 -7.12 3.03 5.06
CA PHE A 32 -7.64 1.72 5.46
C PHE A 32 -8.50 1.80 6.72
N MET A 33 -9.42 0.85 6.81
CA MET A 33 -10.30 0.65 7.95
C MET A 33 -9.80 -0.52 8.79
N ILE A 34 -9.59 -0.29 10.09
CA ILE A 34 -9.25 -1.34 11.06
C ILE A 34 -10.50 -1.65 11.91
N THR A 35 -10.80 -2.93 12.09
CA THR A 35 -11.73 -3.40 13.12
C THR A 35 -10.93 -3.92 14.31
N LEU A 36 -11.27 -3.43 15.50
CA LEU A 36 -10.64 -3.78 16.77
C LEU A 36 -11.60 -4.62 17.60
N LYS A 37 -11.06 -5.59 18.34
CA LYS A 37 -11.76 -6.33 19.39
C LYS A 37 -10.77 -6.60 20.53
N ASP A 38 -11.16 -6.33 21.77
CA ASP A 38 -10.34 -6.56 22.97
C ASP A 38 -8.94 -5.91 22.86
N GLY A 39 -8.89 -4.69 22.32
CA GLY A 39 -7.64 -3.92 22.09
C GLY A 39 -6.75 -4.44 20.95
N LYS A 40 -7.14 -5.51 20.26
CA LYS A 40 -6.37 -6.13 19.17
C LYS A 40 -7.02 -5.91 17.81
N TYR A 41 -6.20 -5.97 16.77
CA TYR A 41 -6.64 -5.83 15.39
C TYR A 41 -7.20 -7.17 14.93
N ILE A 42 -8.45 -7.19 14.47
CA ILE A 42 -9.09 -8.41 13.95
C ILE A 42 -9.40 -8.34 12.46
N GLU A 43 -9.36 -7.14 11.87
CA GLU A 43 -9.54 -6.95 10.43
C GLU A 43 -8.84 -5.67 9.97
N LYS A 44 -8.27 -5.69 8.77
CA LYS A 44 -7.77 -4.52 8.05
C LYS A 44 -8.28 -4.55 6.61
N ARG A 45 -9.06 -3.55 6.21
CA ARG A 45 -9.51 -3.35 4.83
C ARG A 45 -8.84 -2.14 4.22
N ALA A 46 -8.01 -2.37 3.22
CA ALA A 46 -7.26 -1.33 2.53
C ALA A 46 -7.62 -1.33 1.05
N HIS A 47 -7.79 -0.15 0.47
CA HIS A 47 -7.96 0.03 -0.96
C HIS A 47 -6.73 0.77 -1.49
N TYR A 48 -5.99 0.08 -2.34
CA TYR A 48 -4.80 0.61 -2.98
C TYR A 48 -5.17 1.13 -4.36
N ASN A 49 -4.63 2.28 -4.76
CA ASN A 49 -4.64 2.67 -6.17
C ASN A 49 -3.53 1.91 -6.90
N THR A 50 -3.78 0.63 -7.18
CA THR A 50 -2.82 -0.26 -7.83
C THR A 50 -2.40 0.30 -9.19
N ALA A 51 -3.30 0.94 -9.94
CA ALA A 51 -2.97 1.54 -11.23
C ALA A 51 -1.89 2.62 -11.10
N ASP A 52 -1.98 3.49 -10.10
CA ASP A 52 -0.94 4.49 -9.84
C ASP A 52 0.39 3.86 -9.40
N ILE A 53 0.35 2.85 -8.54
CA ILE A 53 1.56 2.11 -8.13
C ILE A 53 2.25 1.50 -9.35
N LEU A 54 1.51 0.76 -10.20
CA LEU A 54 2.07 0.11 -11.38
C LEU A 54 2.60 1.13 -12.40
N ARG A 55 1.94 2.29 -12.55
CA ARG A 55 2.43 3.42 -13.35
C ARG A 55 3.79 3.92 -12.85
N GLN A 56 3.97 4.06 -11.54
CA GLN A 56 5.27 4.48 -10.96
C GLN A 56 6.37 3.43 -11.17
N LEU A 57 6.03 2.14 -11.18
CA LEU A 57 6.98 1.05 -11.42
C LEU A 57 7.41 0.90 -12.88
N SER A 58 6.55 1.33 -13.82
CA SER A 58 6.74 1.14 -15.26
C SER A 58 7.18 2.38 -16.02
N ALA A 59 7.29 3.53 -15.34
CA ALA A 59 7.87 4.75 -15.90
C ALA A 59 9.38 4.61 -16.16
#